data_AF-A0A3Q8DAY4-F1
#
_entry.id   AF-A0A3Q8DAY4-F1
#
_cell.length_a   1.000
_cell.length_b   1.000
_cell.length_c   1.000
_cell.angle_alpha   90.00
_cell.angle_beta   90.00
_cell.angle_gamma   90.00
#
_symmetry.space_group_name_H-M   'P 1'
#
loop_
_entity.id
_entity.type
_entity.pdbx_description
1 polymer ?
#
loop_
_entity_poly.entity_id
_entity_poly.type
_entity_poly.pdbx_seq_one_letter_code
_entity_poly.pdbx_strand_id
1 'polypeptide(L)' 'MTCKVCEKQPRGRRQPPLECMEYIPEEQGEYMSLNGRATQESYYVCRECGHKWMHETGNCGMGWQP' A
#
# COMPACT_ATOMS: atom_id res chain seq x y z
N MET A 1 15.41 4.66 5.43
CA MET A 1 15.65 3.25 5.78
C MET A 1 14.37 2.71 6.36
N THR A 2 13.85 1.61 5.82
CA THR A 2 12.66 0.92 6.35
C THR A 2 12.98 0.24 7.67
N CYS A 3 11.97 0.13 8.53
CA CYS A 3 12.09 -0.59 9.79
C CYS A 3 12.09 -2.11 9.58
N LYS A 4 12.67 -2.89 10.51
CA LYS A 4 12.64 -4.36 10.48
C LYS A 4 11.23 -4.95 10.41
N VAL A 5 10.23 -4.21 10.88
CA VAL A 5 8.81 -4.60 10.83
C VAL A 5 8.27 -4.38 9.41
N CYS A 6 8.57 -3.22 8.82
CA CYS A 6 8.24 -2.82 7.45
C CYS A 6 8.80 -3.79 6.42
N GLU A 7 10.02 -4.31 6.63
CA GLU A 7 10.64 -5.31 5.76
C GLU A 7 9.86 -6.64 5.73
N LYS A 8 9.04 -6.90 6.75
CA LYS A 8 8.16 -8.08 6.80
C LYS A 8 6.83 -7.86 6.10
N GLN A 9 6.54 -6.66 5.58
CA GLN A 9 5.28 -6.39 4.89
C GLN A 9 5.15 -7.35 3.71
N PRO A 10 4.13 -8.23 3.70
CA PRO A 10 3.96 -9.16 2.61
C PRO A 10 3.51 -8.41 1.35
N ARG A 11 4.12 -8.70 0.20
CA ARG A 11 3.77 -8.06 -1.09
C ARG A 11 2.41 -8.48 -1.66
N GLY A 12 1.69 -9.36 -0.99
CA GLY A 12 0.43 -9.90 -1.47
C GLY A 12 -0.74 -8.91 -1.39
N ARG A 13 -1.48 -8.75 -2.48
CA ARG A 13 -2.65 -7.85 -2.58
C ARG A 13 -3.77 -8.05 -1.54
N ARG A 14 -3.97 -9.28 -1.03
CA ARG A 14 -5.02 -9.61 -0.04
C ARG A 14 -4.53 -9.59 1.40
N GLN A 15 -3.28 -9.21 1.62
CA GLN A 15 -2.71 -9.20 2.96
C GLN A 15 -3.06 -7.88 3.66
N PRO A 16 -3.38 -7.93 4.97
CA PRO A 16 -3.65 -6.71 5.73
C PRO A 16 -2.37 -5.87 5.91
N PRO A 17 -2.51 -4.56 6.21
CA PRO A 17 -1.41 -3.76 6.70
C PRO A 17 -0.82 -4.36 7.97
N LEU A 18 0.49 -4.17 8.18
CA LEU A 18 1.08 -4.42 9.49
C LEU A 18 0.56 -3.40 10.52
N GLU A 19 0.54 -3.76 11.80
CA GLU A 19 0.07 -2.89 12.89
C GLU A 19 0.84 -1.57 12.99
N CYS A 20 2.11 -1.54 12.55
CA CYS A 20 2.90 -0.32 12.52
C CYS A 20 2.50 0.65 11.40
N MET A 21 1.63 0.23 10.46
CA MET A 21 1.20 1.02 9.31
C MET A 21 -0.12 1.73 9.60
N GLU A 22 -0.11 3.05 9.48
CA GLU A 22 -1.29 3.90 9.54
C GLU A 22 -1.79 4.21 8.14
N TYR A 23 -3.08 4.01 7.91
CA TYR A 23 -3.72 4.32 6.64
C TYR A 23 -3.84 5.84 6.44
N ILE A 24 -3.50 6.32 5.25
CA ILE A 24 -3.61 7.73 4.86
C ILE A 24 -4.78 7.87 3.87
N PRO A 25 -5.99 8.20 4.35
CA PRO A 25 -7.15 8.39 3.48
C PRO A 25 -6.98 9.57 2.53
N GLU A 26 -6.18 10.58 2.90
CA GLU A 26 -5.96 11.78 2.10
C GLU A 26 -5.16 11.52 0.81
N GLU A 27 -4.36 10.45 0.77
CA GLU A 27 -3.59 10.06 -0.42
C GLU A 27 -4.30 8.95 -1.20
N GLN A 28 -5.51 8.54 -0.82
CA GLN A 28 -6.26 7.54 -1.56
C GLN A 28 -6.60 8.05 -2.97
N GLY A 29 -6.09 7.36 -3.99
CA GLY A 29 -6.30 7.69 -5.39
C GLY A 29 -7.06 6.57 -6.10
N GLU A 30 -8.09 6.94 -6.85
CA GLU A 30 -8.65 6.07 -7.88
C GLU A 30 -7.91 6.36 -9.18
N TYR A 31 -6.91 5.54 -9.49
CA TYR A 31 -6.17 5.65 -10.74
C TYR A 31 -6.81 4.75 -11.79
N MET A 32 -7.15 5.33 -12.94
CA MET A 32 -7.58 4.55 -14.10
C MET A 32 -6.33 3.97 -14.76
N SER A 33 -6.14 2.66 -14.62
CA SER A 33 -5.10 1.97 -15.38
C SER A 33 -5.34 2.13 -16.88
N LEU A 34 -4.26 2.14 -17.69
CA LEU A 34 -4.30 2.26 -19.15
C LEU A 34 -5.28 1.28 -19.84
N ASN A 35 -5.68 0.20 -19.16
CA ASN A 35 -6.68 -0.77 -19.60
C ASN A 35 -8.14 -0.47 -19.16
N GLY A 36 -8.44 0.75 -18.69
CA GLY A 36 -9.80 1.19 -18.35
C GLY A 36 -10.42 0.53 -17.11
N ARG A 37 -9.62 -0.18 -16.32
CA ARG A 37 -10.04 -0.72 -15.01
C ARG A 37 -9.53 0.22 -13.93
N ALA A 38 -10.47 0.76 -13.15
CA ALA A 38 -10.14 1.53 -11.96
C ALA A 38 -9.38 0.63 -10.99
N THR A 39 -8.18 1.08 -10.61
CA THR A 39 -7.34 0.43 -9.63
C THR A 39 -7.35 1.34 -8.40
N GLN A 40 -7.79 0.77 -7.28
CA GLN A 40 -7.81 1.49 -6.01
C GLN A 40 -6.43 1.38 -5.36
N GLU A 41 -5.78 2.54 -5.21
CA GLU A 41 -4.50 2.68 -4.54
C GLU A 41 -4.74 3.27 -3.16
N SER A 42 -4.29 2.55 -2.14
CA SER A 42 -4.37 2.99 -0.75
C SER A 42 -2.96 3.23 -0.23
N TYR A 43 -2.74 4.37 0.39
CA TYR A 43 -1.43 4.72 0.94
C TYR A 43 -1.42 4.53 2.44
N TYR A 44 -0.30 4.05 2.94
CA TYR A 44 -0.06 3.79 4.34
C TYR A 44 1.29 4.37 4.72
N VAL A 45 1.46 4.79 5.97
CA VAL A 45 2.74 5.25 6.50
C VAL A 45 3.07 4.44 7.74
N CYS A 46 4.32 3.96 7.82
CA CYS A 46 4.78 3.33 9.03
C CYS A 46 4.99 4.39 10.12
N ARG A 47 4.31 4.26 11.25
CA ARG A 47 4.47 5.16 12.41
C ARG A 47 5.85 5.06 13.06
N GLU A 48 6.52 3.92 12.94
CA GLU A 48 7.82 3.67 13.58
C GLU A 48 8.99 4.29 12.81
N CYS A 49 8.97 4.26 11.47
CA CYS A 49 10.06 4.79 10.64
C CYS A 49 9.66 5.87 9.64
N GLY A 50 8.37 6.21 9.55
CA GLY A 50 7.85 7.21 8.62
C GLY A 50 7.84 6.77 7.15
N HIS A 51 8.10 5.49 6.85
CA HIS A 51 8.13 5.03 5.47
C HIS A 51 6.73 4.89 4.89
N LYS A 52 6.50 5.46 3.72
CA LYS A 52 5.24 5.32 3.00
C LYS A 52 5.19 3.98 2.27
N TRP A 53 4.00 3.43 2.14
CA TRP A 53 3.70 2.18 1.47
C TRP A 53 2.45 2.39 0.64
N MET A 54 2.46 1.88 -0.58
CA MET A 54 1.32 1.85 -1.46
C MET A 54 0.74 0.44 -1.47
N HIS A 55 -0.58 0.34 -1.39
CA HIS A 55 -1.34 -0.90 -1.47
C HIS A 55 -2.30 -0.83 -2.64
N GLU A 56 -1.96 -1.56 -3.69
CA GLU A 56 -2.75 -1.65 -4.90
C GLU A 56 -3.70 -2.86 -4.80
N THR A 57 -4.99 -2.58 -4.65
CA THR A 57 -6.04 -3.62 -4.50
C THR A 57 -6.74 -3.97 -5.81
N GLY A 58 -6.40 -3.28 -6.90
CA GLY A 58 -6.94 -3.55 -8.23
C GLY A 58 -6.74 -5.00 -8.66
N ASN A 59 -7.62 -5.49 -9.54
CA ASN A 59 -7.61 -6.90 -9.97
C ASN A 59 -6.28 -7.31 -10.64
N CYS A 60 -5.57 -6.35 -11.26
CA CYS A 60 -4.23 -6.52 -11.83
C CYS A 60 -3.10 -5.91 -10.99
N GLY A 61 -3.40 -5.43 -9.77
CA GLY A 61 -2.43 -4.70 -8.98
C GLY A 61 -1.37 -5.56 -8.32
N MET A 62 -0.20 -4.96 -8.13
CA MET A 62 0.98 -5.65 -7.60
C MET A 62 0.89 -5.92 -6.09
N GLY A 63 -0.09 -5.36 -5.39
CA GLY A 63 -0.27 -5.50 -3.95
C GLY A 63 0.50 -4.44 -3.16
N TRP A 64 1.29 -4.86 -2.17
CA TRP A 64 2.04 -3.93 -1.31
C TRP A 64 3.39 -3.54 -1.94
N GLN A 65 3.64 -2.24 -2.01
CA GLN A 65 4.83 -1.63 -2.60
C GLN A 65 5.40 -0.58 -1.61
N PRO A 66 6.70 -0.66 -1.25
CA PRO A 66 7.38 0.39 -0.48
C PRO A 66 7.71 1.62 -1.33
#